data_AF-A0A925LV62-F1
#
_entry.id   AF-A0A925LV62-F1
#
_cell.length_a   1.000
_cell.length_b   1.000
_cell.length_c   1.000
_cell.angle_alpha   90.00
_cell.angle_beta   90.00
_cell.angle_gamma   90.00
#
_symmetry.space_group_name_H-M   'P 1'
#
loop_
_entity.id
_entity.type
_entity.pdbx_description
1 polymer ?
#
loop_
_entity_poly.entity_id
_entity_poly.type
_entity_poly.pdbx_seq_one_letter_code
_entity_poly.pdbx_strand_id
1 'polypeptide(L)'
;MATDNGNDIGHDQICFADAVLRPPATNQTPDDLATVTTLKQRITELQQQVDLLQTPEKIYAINAETPPKINVLLRGNPEQSGDEVTPGTVSCLHMPASLGTTDSTDAQRRVALADWIVSPQNPLTARVIVNRLWHHHFGVGIVDTPSDFGLGGGRPSHPELLDWLALQLQANGWSLKSIHRLICLSATYRQASNSTTDRSESERHVAQTVDADNRYLWRQNPRRLDAESLRDGVLAVSGKLDRQMFGPGYHDFDYKEEYAPVYTYITADRPELWRRSIYRFVVRTSPDPFLATLDCPNAANLSPTRNVTTTALQSLALLNNEFMLKQAEYFAARLVENPDSTPTEQVSMAFRSAFGRQPSAAESTASIALIESAGLAELCRALLNTNEFVYID
;
A
#
# COMPACT_ATOMS: atom_id res chain seq x y z
N MET A 1 55.81 0.54 -22.15
CA MET A 1 57.07 -0.19 -21.89
C MET A 1 56.95 -0.76 -20.49
N ALA A 2 56.50 -2.01 -20.41
CA ALA A 2 56.41 -2.77 -19.17
C ALA A 2 57.83 -3.24 -18.81
N THR A 3 58.24 -3.04 -17.57
CA THR A 3 59.49 -3.53 -16.99
C THR A 3 59.19 -4.58 -15.93
N ASP A 4 58.31 -5.52 -16.25
CA ASP A 4 58.20 -6.81 -15.58
C ASP A 4 58.66 -7.88 -16.57
N ASN A 5 59.77 -8.56 -16.27
CA ASN A 5 60.29 -9.64 -17.11
C ASN A 5 59.45 -10.94 -16.99
N GLY A 6 58.11 -10.80 -16.88
CA GLY A 6 57.16 -11.92 -16.87
C GLY A 6 57.25 -12.82 -15.64
N ASN A 7 57.76 -12.30 -14.52
CA ASN A 7 57.96 -13.06 -13.28
C ASN A 7 57.40 -12.35 -12.02
N ASP A 8 56.52 -11.35 -12.19
CA ASP A 8 55.61 -10.79 -11.16
C ASP A 8 56.22 -10.37 -9.81
N ILE A 9 57.52 -10.08 -9.75
CA ILE A 9 58.20 -9.64 -8.52
C ILE A 9 58.85 -8.28 -8.77
N GLY A 10 58.25 -7.21 -8.25
CA GLY A 10 58.80 -5.86 -8.26
C GLY A 10 59.96 -5.69 -7.27
N HIS A 11 60.86 -4.75 -7.56
CA HIS A 11 62.07 -4.45 -6.78
C HIS A 11 61.81 -3.97 -5.34
N ASP A 12 60.54 -3.78 -4.99
CA ASP A 12 60.03 -3.29 -3.72
C ASP A 12 59.78 -4.47 -2.73
N GLN A 13 59.85 -5.71 -3.20
CA GLN A 13 59.69 -6.92 -2.38
C GLN A 13 61.02 -7.36 -1.77
N ILE A 14 61.56 -6.56 -0.86
CA ILE A 14 62.53 -7.05 0.12
C ILE A 14 61.73 -7.89 1.12
N CYS A 15 61.56 -9.18 0.82
CA CYS A 15 61.06 -10.15 1.78
C CYS A 15 62.12 -10.33 2.88
N PHE A 16 61.95 -9.60 3.99
CA PHE A 16 62.44 -10.13 5.27
C PHE A 16 61.78 -11.49 5.42
N ALA A 17 62.60 -12.54 5.51
CA ALA A 17 62.15 -13.92 5.66
C ALA A 17 60.96 -13.97 6.63
N ASP A 18 59.87 -14.62 6.21
CA ASP A 18 58.70 -14.88 7.04
C ASP A 18 59.18 -15.43 8.38
N ALA A 19 59.22 -14.57 9.40
CA ALA A 19 59.50 -14.98 10.76
C ALA A 19 58.27 -15.74 11.22
N VAL A 20 58.16 -17.00 10.80
CA VAL A 20 57.17 -17.91 11.36
C VAL A 20 57.59 -18.11 12.81
N LEU A 21 56.96 -17.35 13.70
CA LEU A 21 56.93 -17.64 15.13
C LEU A 21 56.32 -19.03 15.26
N ARG A 22 57.15 -20.07 15.21
CA ARG A 22 56.75 -21.40 15.67
C ARG A 22 56.69 -21.29 17.18
N PRO A 23 55.51 -21.41 17.81
CA PRO A 23 55.46 -21.48 19.25
C PRO A 23 56.40 -22.60 19.70
N PRO A 24 57.20 -22.41 20.77
CA PRO A 24 57.98 -23.51 21.32
C PRO A 24 57.02 -24.67 21.58
N ALA A 25 57.43 -25.89 21.24
CA ALA A 25 56.63 -27.09 21.47
C ALA A 25 56.11 -27.03 22.91
N THR A 26 54.85 -26.68 23.06
CA THR A 26 54.25 -26.50 24.37
C THR A 26 54.20 -27.92 24.90
N ASN A 27 54.85 -28.17 26.04
CA ASN A 27 54.60 -29.39 26.81
C ASN A 27 53.15 -29.24 27.31
N GLN A 28 52.20 -29.51 26.41
CA GLN A 28 50.78 -29.55 26.74
C GLN A 28 50.67 -30.63 27.79
N THR A 29 50.39 -30.20 29.02
CA THR A 29 50.16 -31.14 30.09
C THR A 29 48.90 -31.93 29.73
N PRO A 30 48.74 -33.17 30.23
CA PRO A 30 47.50 -33.91 30.03
C PRO A 30 46.24 -33.13 30.43
N ASP A 31 46.39 -32.20 31.38
CA ASP A 31 45.34 -31.30 31.85
C ASP A 31 44.98 -30.21 30.82
N ASP A 32 45.97 -29.67 30.09
CA ASP A 32 45.73 -28.73 28.98
C ASP A 32 44.99 -29.41 27.83
N LEU A 33 45.38 -30.65 27.50
CA LEU A 33 44.71 -31.46 26.46
C LEU A 33 43.28 -31.81 26.84
N ALA A 34 43.04 -32.14 28.12
CA ALA A 34 41.70 -32.37 28.66
C ALA A 34 40.85 -31.08 28.56
N THR A 35 41.40 -29.95 28.99
CA THR A 35 40.74 -28.64 28.94
C THR A 35 40.37 -28.25 27.50
N VAL A 36 41.30 -28.39 26.55
CA VAL A 36 41.04 -28.11 25.12
C VAL A 36 39.94 -29.02 24.57
N THR A 37 39.93 -30.30 24.96
CA THR A 37 38.90 -31.25 24.53
C THR A 37 37.52 -30.87 25.08
N THR A 38 37.43 -30.51 26.35
CA THR A 38 36.20 -30.02 26.99
C THR A 38 35.71 -28.73 26.34
N LEU A 39 36.60 -27.78 26.06
CA LEU A 39 36.24 -26.53 25.40
C LEU A 39 35.75 -26.76 23.97
N LYS A 40 36.37 -27.66 23.21
CA LYS A 40 35.89 -28.05 21.87
C LYS A 40 34.51 -28.69 21.91
N GLN A 41 34.26 -29.60 22.86
CA GLN A 41 32.93 -30.16 23.06
C GLN A 41 31.92 -29.07 23.39
N ARG A 42 32.28 -28.13 24.28
CA ARG A 42 31.41 -27.01 24.65
C ARG A 42 31.10 -26.08 23.48
N ILE A 43 32.08 -25.82 22.61
CA ILE A 43 31.89 -25.05 21.38
C ILE A 43 30.88 -25.75 20.48
N THR A 44 31.03 -27.06 20.24
CA THR A 44 30.10 -27.84 19.43
C THR A 44 28.68 -27.85 20.01
N GLU A 45 28.53 -28.03 21.34
CA GLU A 45 27.25 -27.96 22.02
C GLU A 45 26.58 -26.59 21.86
N LEU A 46 27.35 -25.51 22.04
CA LEU A 46 26.84 -24.14 21.91
C LEU A 46 26.48 -23.83 20.46
N GLN A 47 27.22 -24.33 19.47
CA GLN A 47 26.88 -24.18 18.07
C GLN A 47 25.59 -24.92 17.71
N GLN A 48 25.39 -26.15 18.21
CA GLN A 48 24.11 -26.84 18.05
C GLN A 48 22.94 -26.07 18.70
N GLN A 49 23.16 -25.46 19.87
CA GLN A 49 22.15 -24.62 20.51
C GLN A 49 21.83 -23.37 19.69
N VAL A 50 22.84 -22.73 19.08
CA VAL A 50 22.65 -21.57 18.20
C VAL A 50 21.92 -21.97 16.92
N ASP A 51 22.24 -23.11 16.31
CA ASP A 51 21.58 -23.61 15.10
C ASP A 51 20.11 -23.99 15.36
N LEU A 52 19.76 -24.37 16.59
CA LEU A 52 18.39 -24.62 17.03
C LEU A 52 17.59 -23.32 17.27
N LEU A 53 18.26 -22.19 17.50
CA LEU A 53 17.59 -20.91 17.59
C LEU A 53 17.21 -20.45 16.19
N GLN A 54 15.92 -20.16 15.99
CA GLN A 54 15.49 -19.48 14.77
C GLN A 54 16.20 -18.13 14.69
N THR A 55 16.85 -17.84 13.57
CA THR A 55 17.40 -16.51 13.30
C THR A 55 16.27 -15.50 13.48
N PRO A 56 16.40 -14.53 14.41
CA PRO A 56 15.34 -13.55 14.61
C PRO A 56 15.10 -12.82 13.29
N GLU A 57 13.83 -12.66 12.94
CA GLU A 57 13.44 -11.93 11.75
C GLU A 57 13.98 -10.50 11.87
N LYS A 58 14.80 -10.09 10.90
CA LYS A 58 15.33 -8.73 10.88
C LYS A 58 14.17 -7.78 10.63
N ILE A 59 13.82 -6.99 11.63
CA ILE A 59 12.86 -5.91 11.46
C ILE A 59 13.58 -4.62 11.10
N TYR A 60 13.02 -3.87 10.17
CA TYR A 60 13.44 -2.48 9.95
C TYR A 60 12.87 -1.64 11.09
N ALA A 61 13.73 -1.22 12.01
CA ALA A 61 13.41 -0.32 13.10
C ALA A 61 14.20 0.98 12.96
N ILE A 62 13.67 2.06 13.53
CA ILE A 62 14.40 3.33 13.61
C ILE A 62 15.51 3.17 14.64
N ASN A 63 16.76 3.33 14.22
CA ASN A 63 17.88 3.43 15.13
C ASN A 63 17.93 4.87 15.68
N ALA A 64 17.77 5.03 17.00
CA ALA A 64 17.83 6.33 17.63
C ALA A 64 19.31 6.76 17.73
N GLU A 65 19.71 7.70 16.87
CA GLU A 65 21.06 8.25 16.86
C GLU A 65 21.08 9.63 17.54
N THR A 66 22.25 10.03 18.03
CA THR A 66 22.45 11.39 18.51
C THR A 66 22.28 12.35 17.33
N PRO A 67 21.34 13.31 17.39
CA PRO A 67 21.14 14.26 16.30
C PRO A 67 22.46 14.96 15.97
N PRO A 68 22.86 15.01 14.68
CA PRO A 68 24.06 15.74 14.31
C PRO A 68 23.90 17.21 14.64
N LYS A 69 24.99 17.84 15.04
CA LYS A 69 25.06 19.30 15.18
C LYS A 69 24.91 19.93 13.79
N ILE A 70 23.95 20.85 13.67
CA ILE A 70 23.67 21.58 12.44
C ILE A 70 24.10 23.03 12.65
N ASN A 71 24.75 23.61 11.65
CA ASN A 71 25.22 24.98 11.67
C ASN A 71 24.67 25.76 10.46
N VAL A 72 24.57 27.08 10.61
CA VAL A 72 24.29 27.97 9.48
C VAL A 72 25.47 27.90 8.50
N LEU A 73 25.20 27.57 7.24
CA LEU A 73 26.23 27.58 6.20
C LEU A 73 26.36 29.00 5.64
N LEU A 74 27.51 29.64 5.87
CA LEU A 74 27.74 31.01 5.41
C LEU A 74 27.73 31.03 3.87
N ARG A 75 26.80 31.80 3.30
CA ARG A 75 26.57 31.87 1.84
C ARG A 75 26.25 30.50 1.21
N GLY A 76 25.78 29.52 2.00
CA GLY A 76 25.48 28.17 1.53
C GLY A 76 26.72 27.29 1.27
N ASN A 77 27.92 27.73 1.67
CA ASN A 77 29.13 26.93 1.52
C ASN A 77 29.23 25.88 2.65
N PRO A 78 29.22 24.57 2.34
CA PRO A 78 29.32 23.51 3.35
C PRO A 78 30.64 23.48 4.11
N GLU A 79 31.71 24.09 3.57
CA GLU A 79 33.01 24.20 4.24
C GLU A 79 33.10 25.40 5.21
N GLN A 80 32.12 26.30 5.17
CA GLN A 80 32.08 27.52 5.99
C GLN A 80 30.92 27.47 6.97
N SER A 81 31.14 26.75 8.07
CA SER A 81 30.21 26.66 9.19
C SER A 81 30.18 27.94 10.02
N GLY A 82 28.99 28.52 10.19
CA GLY A 82 28.68 29.57 11.13
C GLY A 82 28.11 29.04 12.45
N ASP A 83 27.20 29.80 13.07
CA ASP A 83 26.62 29.47 14.37
C ASP A 83 25.77 28.19 14.33
N GLU A 84 25.72 27.50 15.46
CA GLU A 84 24.88 26.31 15.64
C GLU A 84 23.39 26.69 15.66
N VAL A 85 22.56 25.89 14.99
CA VAL A 85 21.11 26.10 14.98
C VAL A 85 20.42 25.15 15.94
N THR A 86 19.45 25.69 16.68
CA THR A 86 18.52 24.88 17.46
C THR A 86 17.36 24.38 16.59
N PRO A 87 16.71 23.27 16.95
CA PRO A 87 15.47 22.86 16.32
C PRO A 87 14.42 23.97 16.42
N GLY A 88 13.82 24.33 15.30
CA GLY A 88 12.83 25.40 15.23
C GLY A 88 11.87 25.24 14.07
N THR A 89 10.90 26.14 13.98
CA THR A 89 9.89 26.17 12.91
C THR A 89 10.10 27.38 12.01
N VAL A 90 9.34 27.42 10.91
CA VAL A 90 9.33 28.60 10.05
C VAL A 90 8.74 29.78 10.83
N SER A 91 9.53 30.83 11.02
CA SER A 91 9.19 31.98 11.88
C SER A 91 7.97 32.77 11.41
N CYS A 92 7.58 32.67 10.13
CA CYS A 92 6.38 33.32 9.61
C CYS A 92 5.08 32.62 10.02
N LEU A 93 5.16 31.39 10.54
CA LEU A 93 4.02 30.71 11.13
C LEU A 93 3.83 31.29 12.53
N HIS A 94 2.73 32.00 12.75
CA HIS A 94 2.36 32.60 14.05
C HIS A 94 1.89 31.53 15.04
N MET A 95 2.71 30.51 15.26
CA MET A 95 2.46 29.39 16.16
C MET A 95 3.68 29.22 17.08
N PRO A 96 3.49 29.19 18.42
CA PRO A 96 4.56 28.87 19.34
C PRO A 96 5.13 27.49 19.03
N ALA A 97 6.45 27.38 18.90
CA ALA A 97 7.14 26.11 18.70
C ALA A 97 8.28 25.97 19.69
N SER A 98 8.31 24.84 20.39
CA SER A 98 9.45 24.44 21.20
C SER A 98 9.82 23.03 20.77
N LEU A 99 10.75 22.91 19.83
CA LEU A 99 11.17 21.63 19.24
C LEU A 99 12.36 21.00 19.98
N GLY A 100 12.60 21.43 21.22
CA GLY A 100 13.76 21.06 22.03
C GLY A 100 14.97 21.98 21.84
N THR A 101 16.08 21.56 22.43
CA THR A 101 17.38 22.25 22.40
C THR A 101 18.44 21.40 21.70
N THR A 102 19.65 21.93 21.57
CA THR A 102 20.83 21.19 21.09
C THR A 102 21.09 19.92 21.91
N ASP A 103 20.76 19.91 23.20
CA ASP A 103 20.96 18.77 24.10
C ASP A 103 19.80 17.76 24.10
N SER A 104 18.70 18.10 23.43
CA SER A 104 17.54 17.20 23.36
C SER A 104 17.84 16.00 22.46
N THR A 105 17.48 14.81 22.94
CA THR A 105 17.58 13.55 22.18
C THR A 105 16.72 13.59 20.91
N ASP A 106 17.04 12.75 19.92
CA ASP A 106 16.23 12.61 18.69
C ASP A 106 14.76 12.30 19.01
N ALA A 107 14.51 11.40 19.96
CA ALA A 107 13.17 11.04 20.40
C ALA A 107 12.39 12.26 20.94
N GLN A 108 13.00 13.08 21.80
CA GLN A 108 12.36 14.28 22.35
C GLN A 108 12.03 15.29 21.25
N ARG A 109 12.95 15.52 20.30
CA ARG A 109 12.73 16.43 19.17
C ARG A 109 11.58 15.95 18.27
N ARG A 110 11.47 14.64 18.01
CA ARG A 110 10.37 14.07 17.22
C ARG A 110 9.02 14.18 17.91
N VAL A 111 8.96 13.93 19.22
CA VAL A 111 7.73 14.11 20.00
C VAL A 111 7.30 15.57 19.98
N ALA A 112 8.22 16.50 20.23
CA ALA A 112 7.93 17.92 20.19
C ALA A 112 7.43 18.40 18.81
N LEU A 113 8.01 17.87 17.72
CA LEU A 113 7.53 18.13 16.37
C LEU A 113 6.13 17.56 16.14
N ALA A 114 5.86 16.33 16.61
CA ALA A 114 4.54 15.72 16.50
C ALA A 114 3.48 16.57 17.23
N ASP A 115 3.75 16.99 18.46
CA ASP A 115 2.87 17.84 19.27
C ASP A 115 2.61 19.18 18.60
N TRP A 116 3.64 19.78 17.97
CA TRP A 116 3.48 21.01 17.20
C TRP A 116 2.62 20.82 15.94
N ILE A 117 2.78 19.69 15.22
CA ILE A 117 1.97 19.37 14.04
C ILE A 117 0.50 19.19 14.41
N VAL A 118 0.19 18.48 15.49
CA VAL A 118 -1.21 18.20 15.92
C VAL A 118 -1.78 19.24 16.90
N SER A 119 -1.02 20.30 17.17
CA SER A 119 -1.43 21.39 18.05
C SER A 119 -2.81 21.94 17.67
N PRO A 120 -3.70 22.25 18.63
CA PRO A 120 -4.97 22.93 18.37
C PRO A 120 -4.80 24.31 17.71
N GLN A 121 -3.62 24.93 17.86
CA GLN A 121 -3.27 26.19 17.19
C GLN A 121 -2.90 25.99 15.71
N ASN A 122 -2.72 24.73 15.26
CA ASN A 122 -2.53 24.39 13.86
C ASN A 122 -3.86 24.01 13.19
N PRO A 123 -4.48 24.91 12.39
CA PRO A 123 -5.73 24.58 11.72
C PRO A 123 -5.56 23.60 10.55
N LEU A 124 -4.36 23.44 10.00
CA LEU A 124 -4.15 22.70 8.75
C LEU A 124 -4.24 21.19 8.95
N THR A 125 -3.63 20.65 10.01
CA THR A 125 -3.52 19.19 10.20
C THR A 125 -4.90 18.53 10.24
N ALA A 126 -5.83 19.07 11.02
CA ALA A 126 -7.18 18.53 11.09
C ALA A 126 -7.92 18.68 9.75
N ARG A 127 -7.83 19.85 9.09
CA ARG A 127 -8.46 20.11 7.78
C ARG A 127 -7.96 19.15 6.70
N VAL A 128 -6.65 18.92 6.63
CA VAL A 128 -6.04 17.99 5.65
C VAL A 128 -6.55 16.57 5.88
N ILE A 129 -6.57 16.10 7.13
CA ILE A 129 -7.04 14.74 7.45
C ILE A 129 -8.51 14.58 7.09
N VAL A 130 -9.40 15.46 7.54
CA VAL A 130 -10.84 15.31 7.23
C VAL A 130 -11.13 15.45 5.74
N ASN A 131 -10.38 16.28 5.01
CA ASN A 131 -10.48 16.37 3.57
C ASN A 131 -10.08 15.07 2.87
N ARG A 132 -9.03 14.38 3.37
CA ARG A 132 -8.65 13.04 2.86
C ARG A 132 -9.72 12.00 3.16
N LEU A 133 -10.29 12.00 4.36
CA LEU A 133 -11.40 11.09 4.70
C LEU A 133 -12.60 11.33 3.79
N TRP A 134 -12.94 12.59 3.55
CA TRP A 134 -14.00 12.99 2.63
C TRP A 134 -13.72 12.55 1.19
N HIS A 135 -12.52 12.82 0.69
CA HIS A 135 -12.06 12.41 -0.63
C HIS A 135 -12.23 10.90 -0.87
N HIS A 136 -11.86 10.05 0.09
CA HIS A 136 -12.04 8.60 -0.08
C HIS A 136 -13.50 8.14 -0.08
N HIS A 137 -14.40 8.92 0.53
CA HIS A 137 -15.84 8.62 0.54
C HIS A 137 -16.55 9.11 -0.71
N PHE A 138 -16.22 10.30 -1.21
CA PHE A 138 -16.94 10.97 -2.30
C PHE A 138 -16.16 11.04 -3.63
N GLY A 139 -14.92 10.51 -3.68
CA GLY A 139 -14.03 10.55 -4.84
C GLY A 139 -13.25 11.87 -4.98
N VAL A 140 -13.79 12.98 -4.48
CA VAL A 140 -13.14 14.31 -4.49
C VAL A 140 -13.23 14.93 -3.10
N GLY A 141 -12.12 15.48 -2.60
CA GLY A 141 -12.08 16.18 -1.31
C GLY A 141 -12.86 17.50 -1.35
N ILE A 142 -13.32 18.01 -0.21
CA ILE A 142 -13.88 19.37 -0.09
C ILE A 142 -12.92 20.41 -0.69
N VAL A 143 -11.61 20.21 -0.50
CA VAL A 143 -10.54 20.77 -1.32
C VAL A 143 -10.10 19.67 -2.29
N ASP A 144 -10.18 19.94 -3.58
CA ASP A 144 -9.88 19.01 -4.68
C ASP A 144 -8.38 18.69 -4.83
N THR A 145 -7.51 19.50 -4.22
CA THR A 145 -6.06 19.27 -4.10
C THR A 145 -5.70 18.70 -2.72
N PRO A 146 -5.77 17.38 -2.48
CA PRO A 146 -5.63 16.81 -1.13
C PRO A 146 -4.23 16.94 -0.49
N SER A 147 -3.22 17.34 -1.27
CA SER A 147 -1.86 17.60 -0.80
C SER A 147 -1.43 19.07 -0.91
N ASP A 148 -2.29 19.97 -1.36
CA ASP A 148 -2.01 21.42 -1.41
C ASP A 148 -3.20 22.22 -0.90
N PHE A 149 -3.04 22.79 0.30
CA PHE A 149 -4.00 23.70 0.94
C PHE A 149 -3.50 25.16 0.90
N GLY A 150 -2.39 25.41 0.20
CA GLY A 150 -1.80 26.72 0.03
C GLY A 150 -2.48 27.54 -1.07
N LEU A 151 -1.83 28.65 -1.45
CA LEU A 151 -2.34 29.54 -2.50
C LEU A 151 -2.36 28.90 -3.91
N GLY A 152 -1.55 27.85 -4.13
CA GLY A 152 -1.54 27.06 -5.35
C GLY A 152 -2.59 25.96 -5.39
N GLY A 153 -3.22 25.65 -4.24
CA GLY A 153 -4.26 24.66 -4.11
C GLY A 153 -5.65 25.18 -4.48
N GLY A 154 -6.59 24.24 -4.60
CA GLY A 154 -8.00 24.55 -4.82
C GLY A 154 -8.66 25.16 -3.59
N ARG A 155 -9.75 25.89 -3.82
CA ARG A 155 -10.57 26.44 -2.74
C ARG A 155 -11.56 25.38 -2.24
N PRO A 156 -11.87 25.36 -0.93
CA PRO A 156 -12.88 24.45 -0.41
C PRO A 156 -14.24 24.75 -1.03
N SER A 157 -14.94 23.73 -1.54
CA SER A 157 -16.32 23.89 -2.02
C SER A 157 -17.30 24.23 -0.88
N HIS A 158 -17.03 23.70 0.31
CA HIS A 158 -17.83 23.92 1.52
C HIS A 158 -16.91 24.26 2.70
N PRO A 159 -16.43 25.51 2.82
CA PRO A 159 -15.44 25.91 3.84
C PRO A 159 -15.94 25.68 5.27
N GLU A 160 -17.21 26.03 5.55
CA GLU A 160 -17.79 25.85 6.89
C GLU A 160 -17.91 24.38 7.28
N LEU A 161 -18.22 23.49 6.32
CA LEU A 161 -18.27 22.06 6.55
C LEU A 161 -16.88 21.48 6.84
N LEU A 162 -15.87 21.92 6.09
CA LEU A 162 -14.48 21.52 6.30
C LEU A 162 -14.02 21.89 7.71
N ASP A 163 -14.30 23.12 8.13
CA ASP A 163 -13.94 23.63 9.46
C ASP A 163 -14.69 22.90 10.56
N TRP A 164 -15.98 22.66 10.37
CA TRP A 164 -16.78 21.90 11.31
C TRP A 164 -16.26 20.46 11.47
N LEU A 165 -15.96 19.75 10.38
CA LEU A 165 -15.39 18.40 10.45
C LEU A 165 -14.02 18.38 11.14
N ALA A 166 -13.16 19.37 10.87
CA ALA A 166 -11.86 19.50 11.53
C ALA A 166 -12.02 19.67 13.06
N LEU A 167 -12.94 20.53 13.49
CA LEU A 167 -13.26 20.70 14.91
C LEU A 167 -13.84 19.42 15.52
N GLN A 168 -14.71 18.70 14.80
CA GLN A 168 -15.23 17.41 15.26
C GLN A 168 -14.12 16.37 15.44
N LEU A 169 -13.12 16.34 14.55
CA LEU A 169 -11.99 15.41 14.67
C LEU A 169 -11.19 15.68 15.96
N GLN A 170 -10.88 16.93 16.23
CA GLN A 170 -10.16 17.34 17.44
C GLN A 170 -10.99 17.06 18.70
N ALA A 171 -12.27 17.43 18.70
CA ALA A 171 -13.17 17.24 19.84
C ALA A 171 -13.38 15.74 20.20
N ASN A 172 -13.29 14.85 19.21
CA ASN A 172 -13.41 13.40 19.41
C ASN A 172 -12.06 12.69 19.57
N GLY A 173 -11.02 13.40 20.04
CA GLY A 173 -9.71 12.82 20.34
C GLY A 173 -9.02 12.21 19.13
N TRP A 174 -9.14 12.84 17.96
CA TRP A 174 -8.52 12.41 16.70
C TRP A 174 -9.00 11.03 16.19
N SER A 175 -10.18 10.56 16.63
CA SER A 175 -10.75 9.30 16.17
C SER A 175 -11.20 9.38 14.70
N LEU A 176 -10.42 8.80 13.78
CA LEU A 176 -10.82 8.72 12.37
C LEU A 176 -12.13 7.93 12.19
N LYS A 177 -12.36 6.92 13.03
CA LYS A 177 -13.59 6.10 13.01
C LYS A 177 -14.84 6.93 13.34
N SER A 178 -14.74 7.90 14.25
CA SER A 178 -15.91 8.76 14.57
C SER A 178 -16.28 9.62 13.36
N ILE A 179 -15.30 10.18 12.66
CA ILE A 179 -15.51 10.99 11.46
C ILE A 179 -16.03 10.14 10.29
N HIS A 180 -15.48 8.94 10.09
CA HIS A 180 -16.05 8.00 9.11
C HIS A 180 -17.52 7.70 9.41
N ARG A 181 -17.86 7.39 10.67
CA ARG A 181 -19.25 7.13 11.07
C ARG A 181 -20.13 8.35 10.79
N LEU A 182 -19.66 9.55 11.13
CA LEU A 182 -20.39 10.79 10.91
C LEU A 182 -20.69 11.02 9.41
N ILE A 183 -19.70 10.82 8.54
CA ILE A 183 -19.86 10.92 7.09
C ILE A 183 -20.84 9.85 6.59
N CYS A 184 -20.61 8.58 6.93
CA CYS A 184 -21.45 7.46 6.45
C CYS A 184 -22.91 7.53 6.95
N LEU A 185 -23.16 8.19 8.08
CA LEU A 185 -24.50 8.41 8.62
C LEU A 185 -25.14 9.73 8.15
N SER A 186 -24.46 10.53 7.32
CA SER A 186 -25.03 11.74 6.74
C SER A 186 -26.11 11.41 5.68
N ALA A 187 -27.04 12.34 5.48
CA ALA A 187 -28.00 12.23 4.36
C ALA A 187 -27.27 12.25 3.01
N THR A 188 -26.20 13.04 2.89
CA THR A 188 -25.38 13.18 1.68
C THR A 188 -24.73 11.86 1.27
N TYR A 189 -24.14 11.11 2.20
CA TYR A 189 -23.49 9.83 1.88
C TYR A 189 -24.49 8.75 1.48
N ARG A 190 -25.71 8.79 2.03
CA ARG A 190 -26.78 7.80 1.75
C ARG A 190 -27.59 8.10 0.49
N GLN A 191 -27.25 9.14 -0.27
CA GLN A 191 -27.88 9.41 -1.56
C GLN A 191 -27.58 8.27 -2.54
N ALA A 192 -28.45 8.04 -3.51
CA ALA A 192 -28.18 7.13 -4.62
C ALA A 192 -27.39 7.84 -5.74
N SER A 193 -26.53 7.10 -6.44
CA SER A 193 -25.83 7.62 -7.62
C SER A 193 -26.77 7.76 -8.82
N ASN A 194 -27.68 6.79 -8.95
CA ASN A 194 -28.76 6.74 -9.93
C ASN A 194 -29.97 7.48 -9.35
N SER A 195 -30.05 8.79 -9.61
CA SER A 195 -31.09 9.69 -9.09
C SER A 195 -32.46 9.53 -9.77
N THR A 196 -32.72 8.38 -10.41
CA THR A 196 -33.97 8.11 -11.15
C THR A 196 -35.20 7.98 -10.27
N THR A 197 -35.04 7.57 -9.00
CA THR A 197 -36.17 7.30 -8.09
C THR A 197 -36.64 8.51 -7.28
N ASP A 198 -35.74 9.45 -6.95
CA ASP A 198 -36.03 10.48 -5.94
C ASP A 198 -36.27 11.88 -6.50
N ARG A 199 -35.97 12.09 -7.80
CA ARG A 199 -36.04 13.42 -8.43
C ARG A 199 -36.76 13.34 -9.77
N SER A 200 -37.42 14.41 -10.17
CA SER A 200 -37.98 14.48 -11.52
C SER A 200 -36.86 14.62 -12.56
N GLU A 201 -37.13 14.25 -13.80
CA GLU A 201 -36.16 14.42 -14.89
C GLU A 201 -35.76 15.88 -15.09
N SER A 202 -36.70 16.81 -14.92
CA SER A 202 -36.43 18.25 -15.01
C SER A 202 -35.49 18.73 -13.90
N GLU A 203 -35.65 18.22 -12.67
CA GLU A 203 -34.76 18.59 -11.55
C GLU A 203 -33.34 18.09 -11.76
N ARG A 204 -33.18 16.86 -12.26
CA ARG A 204 -31.86 16.32 -12.62
C ARG A 204 -31.19 17.14 -13.71
N HIS A 205 -31.93 17.53 -14.74
CA HIS A 205 -31.40 18.33 -15.84
C HIS A 205 -30.89 19.70 -15.36
N VAL A 206 -31.66 20.37 -14.49
CA VAL A 206 -31.23 21.64 -13.89
C VAL A 206 -29.98 21.42 -13.02
N ALA A 207 -29.99 20.42 -12.14
CA ALA A 207 -28.84 20.13 -11.27
C ALA A 207 -27.56 19.81 -12.07
N GLN A 208 -27.68 19.01 -13.13
CA GLN A 208 -26.56 18.67 -14.01
C GLN A 208 -26.05 19.86 -14.82
N THR A 209 -26.92 20.81 -15.15
CA THR A 209 -26.53 22.05 -15.84
C THR A 209 -25.79 23.00 -14.90
N VAL A 210 -26.18 23.06 -13.63
CA VAL A 210 -25.52 23.90 -12.61
C VAL A 210 -24.22 23.27 -12.12
N ASP A 211 -24.20 21.96 -11.93
CA ASP A 211 -23.11 21.22 -11.29
C ASP A 211 -22.95 19.82 -11.91
N ALA A 212 -22.36 19.80 -13.11
CA ALA A 212 -22.10 18.57 -13.86
C ALA A 212 -21.11 17.65 -13.14
N ASP A 213 -20.10 18.24 -12.47
CA ASP A 213 -19.06 17.51 -11.72
C ASP A 213 -19.54 17.02 -10.35
N ASN A 214 -20.79 17.32 -9.99
CA ASN A 214 -21.40 16.96 -8.71
C ASN A 214 -20.59 17.45 -7.49
N ARG A 215 -20.01 18.65 -7.60
CA ARG A 215 -19.21 19.30 -6.57
C ARG A 215 -20.03 19.69 -5.33
N TYR A 216 -21.32 19.94 -5.52
CA TYR A 216 -22.30 20.26 -4.47
C TYR A 216 -23.08 19.03 -3.99
N LEU A 217 -22.75 17.82 -4.48
CA LEU A 217 -23.27 16.55 -3.99
C LEU A 217 -24.80 16.48 -3.99
N TRP A 218 -25.39 16.75 -5.15
CA TRP A 218 -26.83 16.63 -5.39
C TRP A 218 -27.26 15.19 -5.68
N ARG A 219 -26.29 14.29 -5.88
CA ARG A 219 -26.39 12.82 -5.94
C ARG A 219 -25.11 12.19 -5.38
N GLN A 220 -25.07 10.86 -5.22
CA GLN A 220 -23.82 10.15 -4.94
C GLN A 220 -22.97 9.97 -6.22
N ASN A 221 -21.65 9.90 -6.07
CA ASN A 221 -20.73 9.63 -7.18
C ASN A 221 -20.51 8.12 -7.34
N PRO A 222 -20.70 7.56 -8.55
CA PRO A 222 -20.21 6.22 -8.86
C PRO A 222 -18.70 6.17 -8.64
N ARG A 223 -18.23 5.14 -7.93
CA ARG A 223 -16.81 4.96 -7.64
C ARG A 223 -16.31 3.69 -8.31
N ARG A 224 -15.27 3.84 -9.12
CA ARG A 224 -14.53 2.69 -9.63
C ARG A 224 -13.76 2.04 -8.49
N LEU A 225 -13.75 0.71 -8.42
CA LEU A 225 -12.88 -0.01 -7.51
C LEU A 225 -11.41 0.23 -7.86
N ASP A 226 -10.61 0.48 -6.82
CA ASP A 226 -9.15 0.50 -6.93
C ASP A 226 -8.62 -0.88 -7.35
N ALA A 227 -7.48 -0.95 -8.01
CA ALA A 227 -6.89 -2.19 -8.52
C ALA A 227 -6.84 -3.33 -7.49
N GLU A 228 -6.41 -3.03 -6.26
CA GLU A 228 -6.31 -3.97 -5.15
C GLU A 228 -7.69 -4.42 -4.66
N SER A 229 -8.65 -3.51 -4.61
CA SER A 229 -10.04 -3.81 -4.22
C SER A 229 -10.74 -4.66 -5.28
N LEU A 230 -10.47 -4.39 -6.56
CA LEU A 230 -10.97 -5.19 -7.67
C LEU A 230 -10.38 -6.61 -7.63
N ARG A 231 -9.06 -6.74 -7.45
CA ARG A 231 -8.40 -8.04 -7.26
C ARG A 231 -8.99 -8.82 -6.08
N ASP A 232 -9.15 -8.17 -4.93
CA ASP A 232 -9.75 -8.79 -3.73
C ASP A 232 -11.23 -9.15 -3.97
N GLY A 233 -11.97 -8.34 -4.74
CA GLY A 233 -13.34 -8.61 -5.16
C GLY A 233 -13.44 -9.86 -6.04
N VAL A 234 -12.55 -10.02 -7.02
CA VAL A 234 -12.45 -11.22 -7.87
C VAL A 234 -12.22 -12.46 -7.01
N LEU A 235 -11.25 -12.40 -6.08
CA LEU A 235 -10.97 -13.50 -5.14
C LEU A 235 -12.15 -13.81 -4.22
N ALA A 236 -12.91 -12.80 -3.80
CA ALA A 236 -14.07 -12.97 -2.94
C ALA A 236 -15.22 -13.69 -3.67
N VAL A 237 -15.46 -13.30 -4.92
CA VAL A 237 -16.51 -13.89 -5.76
C VAL A 237 -16.14 -15.30 -6.22
N SER A 238 -14.88 -15.55 -6.56
CA SER A 238 -14.38 -16.90 -6.87
C SER A 238 -14.34 -17.84 -5.65
N GLY A 239 -14.49 -17.30 -4.44
CA GLY A 239 -14.45 -18.06 -3.19
C GLY A 239 -13.04 -18.44 -2.74
N LYS A 240 -12.01 -17.81 -3.31
CA LYS A 240 -10.60 -18.08 -3.00
C LYS A 240 -9.99 -17.12 -1.99
N LEU A 241 -10.62 -15.97 -1.73
CA LEU A 241 -10.09 -14.94 -0.85
C LEU A 241 -9.79 -15.48 0.56
N ASP A 242 -8.51 -15.45 0.94
CA ASP A 242 -8.09 -15.65 2.31
C ASP A 242 -8.21 -14.33 3.11
N ARG A 243 -9.07 -14.38 4.14
CA ARG A 243 -9.39 -13.25 5.02
C ARG A 243 -8.54 -13.22 6.30
N GLN A 244 -7.53 -14.09 6.43
CA GLN A 244 -6.65 -14.13 7.60
C GLN A 244 -6.02 -12.77 7.87
N MET A 245 -6.29 -12.26 9.08
CA MET A 245 -5.71 -11.04 9.58
C MET A 245 -4.37 -11.31 10.26
N PHE A 246 -3.46 -10.34 10.15
CA PHE A 246 -2.12 -10.34 10.77
C PHE A 246 -1.19 -11.47 10.28
N GLY A 247 0.07 -11.43 10.68
CA GLY A 247 1.09 -12.36 10.18
C GLY A 247 1.78 -11.85 8.90
N PRO A 248 2.75 -12.62 8.39
CA PRO A 248 3.65 -12.19 7.31
C PRO A 248 2.88 -11.96 6.02
N GLY A 249 3.36 -11.06 5.17
CA GLY A 249 2.83 -10.88 3.82
C GLY A 249 3.13 -12.06 2.89
N TYR A 250 2.82 -11.91 1.60
CA TYR A 250 3.20 -12.87 0.57
C TYR A 250 3.86 -12.18 -0.62
N HIS A 251 4.64 -12.96 -1.37
CA HIS A 251 5.32 -12.53 -2.59
C HIS A 251 4.69 -13.26 -3.77
N ASP A 252 4.20 -12.50 -4.74
CA ASP A 252 3.64 -12.99 -6.01
C ASP A 252 4.62 -12.77 -7.17
N PHE A 253 5.90 -12.93 -6.89
CA PHE A 253 6.97 -12.88 -7.88
C PHE A 253 8.10 -13.83 -7.51
N ASP A 254 8.80 -14.29 -8.55
CA ASP A 254 10.10 -14.93 -8.41
C ASP A 254 11.20 -13.86 -8.42
N TYR A 255 12.16 -14.01 -7.51
CA TYR A 255 13.28 -13.11 -7.32
C TYR A 255 14.57 -13.76 -7.80
N LYS A 256 15.35 -13.02 -8.61
CA LYS A 256 16.68 -13.43 -9.03
C LYS A 256 17.68 -12.31 -8.75
N GLU A 257 18.67 -12.62 -7.90
CA GLU A 257 19.82 -11.74 -7.64
C GLU A 257 20.76 -11.78 -8.85
N GLU A 258 20.92 -10.64 -9.50
CA GLU A 258 21.87 -10.39 -10.58
C GLU A 258 22.49 -8.99 -10.37
N TYR A 259 23.28 -8.49 -11.32
CA TYR A 259 23.78 -7.10 -11.26
C TYR A 259 22.64 -6.07 -11.11
N ALA A 260 21.49 -6.34 -11.73
CA ALA A 260 20.24 -5.63 -11.49
C ALA A 260 19.17 -6.65 -11.05
N PRO A 261 18.56 -6.49 -9.86
CA PRO A 261 17.55 -7.41 -9.37
C PRO A 261 16.37 -7.60 -10.33
N VAL A 262 16.05 -8.85 -10.67
CA VAL A 262 14.93 -9.18 -11.57
C VAL A 262 13.78 -9.76 -10.77
N TYR A 263 12.59 -9.20 -11.01
CA TYR A 263 11.32 -9.60 -10.39
C TYR A 263 10.37 -10.08 -11.48
N THR A 264 10.00 -11.35 -11.44
CA THR A 264 9.07 -11.94 -12.42
C THR A 264 7.76 -12.29 -11.72
N TYR A 265 6.70 -11.52 -11.98
CA TYR A 265 5.40 -11.75 -11.36
C TYR A 265 4.79 -13.08 -11.81
N ILE A 266 4.19 -13.80 -10.86
CA ILE A 266 3.55 -15.09 -11.08
C ILE A 266 2.04 -14.99 -10.87
N THR A 267 1.29 -15.83 -11.58
CA THR A 267 -0.16 -15.87 -11.47
C THR A 267 -0.59 -16.37 -10.10
N ALA A 268 -1.51 -15.64 -9.46
CA ALA A 268 -2.06 -15.97 -8.14
C ALA A 268 -3.05 -17.15 -8.21
N ASP A 269 -2.53 -18.35 -8.43
CA ASP A 269 -3.29 -19.59 -8.66
C ASP A 269 -3.12 -20.64 -7.54
N ARG A 270 -2.68 -20.21 -6.35
CA ARG A 270 -2.43 -21.10 -5.21
C ARG A 270 -2.81 -20.41 -3.88
N PRO A 271 -3.19 -21.18 -2.85
CA PRO A 271 -3.74 -20.65 -1.59
C PRO A 271 -2.93 -19.53 -0.95
N GLU A 272 -1.61 -19.65 -0.92
CA GLU A 272 -0.71 -18.66 -0.33
C GLU A 272 -0.71 -17.30 -1.06
N LEU A 273 -1.20 -17.23 -2.30
CA LEU A 273 -1.32 -16.00 -3.11
C LEU A 273 -2.73 -15.39 -3.10
N TRP A 274 -3.71 -16.06 -2.49
CA TRP A 274 -5.11 -15.62 -2.46
C TRP A 274 -5.47 -14.74 -1.26
N ARG A 275 -4.45 -14.33 -0.50
CA ARG A 275 -4.63 -13.41 0.61
C ARG A 275 -4.97 -12.01 0.10
N ARG A 276 -5.68 -11.25 0.94
CA ARG A 276 -6.02 -9.84 0.70
C ARG A 276 -4.81 -9.04 0.23
N SER A 277 -5.00 -8.19 -0.77
CA SER A 277 -3.95 -7.43 -1.44
C SER A 277 -3.19 -6.48 -0.50
N ILE A 278 -3.77 -6.10 0.65
CA ILE A 278 -3.09 -5.34 1.72
C ILE A 278 -1.86 -6.07 2.30
N TYR A 279 -1.78 -7.39 2.16
CA TYR A 279 -0.66 -8.22 2.62
C TYR A 279 0.34 -8.55 1.51
N ARG A 280 0.16 -8.02 0.29
CA ARG A 280 1.14 -8.19 -0.80
C ARG A 280 2.41 -7.43 -0.49
N PHE A 281 3.54 -8.06 -0.78
CA PHE A 281 4.80 -7.35 -0.91
C PHE A 281 4.78 -6.48 -2.18
N VAL A 282 5.19 -5.22 -2.06
CA VAL A 282 5.24 -4.29 -3.20
C VAL A 282 6.70 -4.02 -3.56
N VAL A 283 7.10 -4.43 -4.77
CA VAL A 283 8.42 -4.09 -5.32
C VAL A 283 8.38 -2.66 -5.83
N ARG A 284 9.11 -1.76 -5.17
CA ARG A 284 9.06 -0.31 -5.47
C ARG A 284 9.54 0.05 -6.88
N THR A 285 10.46 -0.74 -7.44
CA THR A 285 11.10 -0.47 -8.74
C THR A 285 10.44 -1.20 -9.92
N SER A 286 9.63 -2.22 -9.66
CA SER A 286 8.99 -3.05 -10.68
C SER A 286 7.53 -3.29 -10.28
N PRO A 287 6.57 -2.48 -10.75
CA PRO A 287 5.17 -2.64 -10.40
C PRO A 287 4.57 -3.88 -11.06
N ASP A 288 3.59 -4.48 -10.40
CA ASP A 288 2.80 -5.59 -10.96
C ASP A 288 2.08 -5.14 -12.24
N PRO A 289 2.27 -5.82 -13.39
CA PRO A 289 1.69 -5.38 -14.66
C PRO A 289 0.16 -5.33 -14.67
N PHE A 290 -0.50 -6.27 -13.99
CA PHE A 290 -1.96 -6.34 -13.94
C PHE A 290 -2.52 -5.18 -13.10
N LEU A 291 -1.98 -4.96 -11.91
CA LEU A 291 -2.40 -3.86 -11.05
C LEU A 291 -2.04 -2.50 -11.62
N ALA A 292 -0.85 -2.36 -12.23
CA ALA A 292 -0.44 -1.12 -12.90
C ALA A 292 -1.38 -0.76 -14.05
N THR A 293 -1.82 -1.75 -14.84
CA THR A 293 -2.82 -1.53 -15.91
C THR A 293 -4.13 -0.99 -15.34
N LEU A 294 -4.51 -1.41 -14.13
CA LEU A 294 -5.71 -0.99 -13.41
C LEU A 294 -5.54 0.28 -12.57
N ASP A 295 -4.55 1.11 -12.89
CA ASP A 295 -4.22 2.38 -12.24
C ASP A 295 -3.73 2.25 -10.77
N CYS A 296 -3.12 1.13 -10.40
CA CYS A 296 -2.44 1.03 -9.11
C CYS A 296 -1.31 2.08 -9.02
N PRO A 297 -1.26 2.92 -7.96
CA PRO A 297 -0.22 3.91 -7.76
C PRO A 297 1.18 3.30 -7.79
N ASN A 298 2.11 4.00 -8.45
CA ASN A 298 3.50 3.62 -8.44
C ASN A 298 4.13 3.97 -7.07
N ALA A 299 4.60 2.97 -6.34
CA ALA A 299 5.24 3.13 -5.03
C ALA A 299 6.55 3.95 -5.06
N ALA A 300 7.12 4.21 -6.23
CA ALA A 300 8.23 5.14 -6.38
C ALA A 300 7.80 6.61 -6.24
N ASN A 301 6.55 6.93 -6.53
CA ASN A 301 6.05 8.30 -6.67
C ASN A 301 5.05 8.68 -5.57
N LEU A 302 4.95 9.98 -5.29
CA LEU A 302 3.88 10.52 -4.45
C LEU A 302 2.57 10.54 -5.25
N SER A 303 1.53 9.90 -4.71
CA SER A 303 0.20 9.83 -5.33
C SER A 303 -0.84 10.43 -4.39
N PRO A 304 -1.13 11.74 -4.50
CA PRO A 304 -2.08 12.42 -3.61
C PRO A 304 -3.54 12.01 -3.86
N THR A 305 -3.85 11.61 -5.09
CA THR A 305 -5.11 11.02 -5.53
C THR A 305 -4.81 9.72 -6.28
N ARG A 306 -5.81 8.84 -6.38
CA ARG A 306 -5.73 7.66 -7.23
C ARG A 306 -6.31 8.01 -8.59
N ASN A 307 -5.57 7.70 -9.65
CA ASN A 307 -6.04 7.93 -11.01
C ASN A 307 -7.15 6.91 -11.32
N VAL A 308 -8.18 7.38 -12.01
CA VAL A 308 -9.28 6.55 -12.49
C VAL A 308 -9.35 6.77 -13.99
N THR A 309 -8.88 5.80 -14.76
CA THR A 309 -8.98 5.81 -16.22
C THR A 309 -9.96 4.74 -16.68
N THR A 310 -10.50 4.92 -17.89
CA THR A 310 -11.30 3.89 -18.58
C THR A 310 -10.66 3.70 -19.94
N THR A 311 -9.83 2.66 -20.05
CA THR A 311 -9.07 2.36 -21.26
C THR A 311 -9.39 0.97 -21.79
N ALA A 312 -9.23 0.78 -23.10
CA ALA A 312 -9.40 -0.53 -23.72
C ALA A 312 -8.42 -1.57 -23.12
N LEU A 313 -7.22 -1.14 -22.71
CA LEU A 313 -6.23 -2.02 -22.07
C LEU A 313 -6.75 -2.59 -20.73
N GLN A 314 -7.47 -1.80 -19.93
CA GLN A 314 -8.07 -2.29 -18.69
C GLN A 314 -9.15 -3.33 -18.96
N SER A 315 -10.06 -3.07 -19.90
CA SER A 315 -11.08 -4.04 -20.27
C SER A 315 -10.47 -5.32 -20.84
N LEU A 316 -9.40 -5.21 -21.65
CA LEU A 316 -8.69 -6.37 -22.18
C LEU A 316 -7.92 -7.13 -21.10
N ALA A 317 -7.36 -6.44 -20.10
CA ALA A 317 -6.69 -7.07 -18.97
C ALA A 317 -7.70 -7.84 -18.10
N LEU A 318 -8.86 -7.27 -17.80
CA LEU A 318 -9.93 -7.97 -17.07
C LEU A 318 -10.45 -9.18 -17.85
N LEU A 319 -10.49 -9.10 -19.18
CA LEU A 319 -10.94 -10.19 -20.03
C LEU A 319 -9.89 -11.30 -20.19
N ASN A 320 -8.59 -10.99 -20.30
CA ASN A 320 -7.58 -11.94 -20.80
C ASN A 320 -6.42 -12.21 -19.85
N ASN A 321 -6.29 -11.48 -18.73
CA ASN A 321 -5.22 -11.75 -17.80
C ASN A 321 -5.38 -13.16 -17.19
N GLU A 322 -4.28 -13.89 -17.05
CA GLU A 322 -4.30 -15.28 -16.58
C GLU A 322 -4.95 -15.43 -15.19
N PHE A 323 -4.73 -14.46 -14.30
CA PHE A 323 -5.41 -14.42 -13.00
C PHE A 323 -6.94 -14.36 -13.19
N MET A 324 -7.44 -13.50 -14.08
CA MET A 324 -8.88 -13.38 -14.31
C MET A 324 -9.49 -14.66 -14.88
N LEU A 325 -8.79 -15.31 -15.83
CA LEU A 325 -9.22 -16.59 -16.40
C LEU A 325 -9.30 -17.68 -15.33
N LYS A 326 -8.26 -17.83 -14.51
CA LYS A 326 -8.24 -18.80 -13.39
C LYS A 326 -9.34 -18.53 -12.37
N GLN A 327 -9.54 -17.27 -11.99
CA GLN A 327 -10.58 -16.92 -11.03
C GLN A 327 -11.99 -17.10 -11.60
N ALA A 328 -12.20 -16.93 -12.91
CA ALA A 328 -13.47 -17.27 -13.55
C ALA A 328 -13.76 -18.78 -13.53
N GLU A 329 -12.74 -19.63 -13.73
CA GLU A 329 -12.86 -21.08 -13.58
C GLU A 329 -13.24 -21.47 -12.14
N TYR A 330 -12.57 -20.88 -11.15
CA TYR A 330 -12.89 -21.11 -9.74
C TYR A 330 -14.28 -20.62 -9.36
N PHE A 331 -14.70 -19.48 -9.90
CA PHE A 331 -16.04 -18.97 -9.68
C PHE A 331 -17.09 -19.92 -10.28
N ALA A 332 -16.89 -20.41 -11.50
CA ALA A 332 -17.77 -21.41 -12.09
C ALA A 332 -17.81 -22.71 -11.28
N ALA A 333 -16.67 -23.21 -10.82
CA ALA A 333 -16.61 -24.42 -9.98
C ALA A 333 -17.42 -24.25 -8.68
N ARG A 334 -17.31 -23.07 -8.04
CA ARG A 334 -18.08 -22.72 -6.83
C ARG A 334 -19.59 -22.76 -7.07
N LEU A 335 -20.05 -22.34 -8.25
CA LEU A 335 -21.48 -22.33 -8.60
C LEU A 335 -22.07 -23.73 -8.83
N VAL A 336 -21.22 -24.75 -9.02
CA VAL A 336 -21.62 -26.15 -9.25
C VAL A 336 -21.39 -27.03 -8.02
N GLU A 337 -20.96 -26.46 -6.88
CA GLU A 337 -20.78 -27.21 -5.63
C GLU A 337 -22.05 -27.95 -5.17
N ASN A 338 -23.23 -27.45 -5.54
CA ASN A 338 -24.48 -28.19 -5.41
C ASN A 338 -24.84 -28.86 -6.77
N PRO A 339 -24.68 -30.19 -6.90
CA PRO A 339 -24.86 -30.91 -8.17
C PRO A 339 -26.30 -30.88 -8.71
N ASP A 340 -27.28 -30.54 -7.88
CA ASP A 340 -28.70 -30.45 -8.28
C ASP A 340 -29.09 -29.04 -8.79
N SER A 341 -28.13 -28.10 -8.85
CA SER A 341 -28.41 -26.70 -9.25
C SER A 341 -28.78 -26.59 -10.72
N THR A 342 -29.96 -26.05 -11.01
CA THR A 342 -30.39 -25.73 -12.37
C THR A 342 -29.60 -24.55 -12.96
N PRO A 343 -29.50 -24.41 -14.30
CA PRO A 343 -28.85 -23.25 -14.91
C PRO A 343 -29.41 -21.91 -14.44
N THR A 344 -30.73 -21.81 -14.21
CA THR A 344 -31.37 -20.60 -13.69
C THR A 344 -30.91 -20.27 -12.26
N GLU A 345 -30.73 -21.28 -11.41
CA GLU A 345 -30.19 -21.09 -10.06
C GLU A 345 -28.72 -20.69 -10.09
N GLN A 346 -27.91 -21.31 -10.95
CA GLN A 346 -26.50 -20.94 -11.15
C GLN A 346 -26.35 -19.49 -11.60
N VAL A 347 -27.15 -19.03 -12.56
CA VAL A 347 -27.17 -17.62 -13.00
C VAL A 347 -27.59 -16.71 -11.84
N SER A 348 -28.63 -17.08 -11.09
CA SER A 348 -29.07 -16.29 -9.94
C SER A 348 -27.98 -16.17 -8.87
N MET A 349 -27.26 -17.26 -8.57
CA MET A 349 -26.14 -17.27 -7.63
C MET A 349 -24.96 -16.46 -8.15
N ALA A 350 -24.67 -16.50 -9.45
CA ALA A 350 -23.60 -15.74 -10.08
C ALA A 350 -23.84 -14.23 -9.94
N PHE A 351 -25.05 -13.75 -10.28
CA PHE A 351 -25.43 -12.34 -10.17
C PHE A 351 -25.46 -11.86 -8.71
N ARG A 352 -25.97 -12.68 -7.78
CA ARG A 352 -25.93 -12.33 -6.35
C ARG A 352 -24.51 -12.22 -5.82
N SER A 353 -23.61 -13.09 -6.25
CA SER A 353 -22.21 -13.09 -5.80
C SER A 353 -21.44 -11.93 -6.40
N ALA A 354 -21.63 -11.64 -7.70
CA ALA A 354 -20.91 -10.58 -8.41
C ALA A 354 -21.47 -9.17 -8.13
N PHE A 355 -22.79 -9.01 -8.08
CA PHE A 355 -23.46 -7.70 -8.06
C PHE A 355 -24.37 -7.48 -6.84
N GLY A 356 -24.59 -8.49 -6.00
CA GLY A 356 -25.48 -8.36 -4.83
C GLY A 356 -26.97 -8.27 -5.16
N ARG A 357 -27.38 -8.53 -6.41
CA ARG A 357 -28.78 -8.49 -6.86
C ARG A 357 -29.18 -9.72 -7.68
N GLN A 358 -30.45 -9.81 -8.03
CA GLN A 358 -30.96 -10.81 -8.98
C GLN A 358 -30.76 -10.35 -10.43
N PRO A 359 -30.61 -11.29 -11.38
CA PRO A 359 -30.65 -10.98 -12.80
C PRO A 359 -32.07 -10.54 -13.19
N SER A 360 -32.16 -9.59 -14.12
CA SER A 360 -33.40 -9.32 -14.86
C SER A 360 -33.76 -10.50 -15.77
N ALA A 361 -35.00 -10.52 -16.29
CA ALA A 361 -35.44 -11.57 -17.21
C ALA A 361 -34.54 -11.65 -18.46
N ALA A 362 -34.17 -10.50 -19.04
CA ALA A 362 -33.29 -10.44 -20.20
C ALA A 362 -31.87 -10.94 -19.90
N GLU A 363 -31.30 -10.54 -18.76
CA GLU A 363 -29.99 -11.01 -18.31
C GLU A 363 -29.98 -12.52 -18.04
N SER A 364 -31.06 -13.03 -17.45
CA SER A 364 -31.21 -14.47 -17.18
C SER A 364 -31.24 -15.26 -18.48
N THR A 365 -32.06 -14.87 -19.45
CA THR A 365 -32.14 -15.52 -20.76
C THR A 365 -30.79 -15.47 -21.50
N ALA A 366 -30.13 -14.32 -21.53
CA ALA A 366 -28.82 -14.18 -22.18
C ALA A 366 -27.72 -15.01 -21.50
N SER A 367 -27.73 -15.07 -20.17
CA SER A 367 -26.77 -15.85 -19.39
C SER A 367 -26.94 -17.35 -19.59
N ILE A 368 -28.18 -17.84 -19.64
CA ILE A 368 -28.46 -19.26 -19.93
C ILE A 368 -27.98 -19.63 -21.33
N ALA A 369 -28.26 -18.81 -22.34
CA ALA A 369 -27.78 -19.04 -23.71
C ALA A 369 -26.24 -19.03 -23.80
N LEU A 370 -25.56 -18.18 -23.02
CA LEU A 370 -24.11 -18.18 -22.94
C LEU A 370 -23.57 -19.45 -22.27
N ILE A 371 -24.19 -19.91 -21.17
CA ILE A 371 -23.80 -21.15 -20.50
C ILE A 371 -23.95 -22.34 -21.45
N GLU A 372 -25.04 -22.43 -22.21
CA GLU A 372 -25.27 -23.52 -23.16
C GLU A 372 -24.26 -23.53 -24.32
N SER A 373 -23.78 -22.36 -24.75
CA SER A 373 -22.87 -22.23 -25.89
C SER A 373 -21.39 -22.33 -25.52
N ALA A 374 -20.98 -21.76 -24.39
CA ALA A 374 -19.57 -21.58 -24.01
C ALA A 374 -19.23 -22.05 -22.58
N GLY A 375 -20.23 -22.45 -21.80
CA GLY A 375 -20.06 -22.94 -20.44
C GLY A 375 -20.08 -21.85 -19.38
N LEU A 376 -20.13 -22.30 -18.11
CA LEU A 376 -20.31 -21.42 -16.96
C LEU A 376 -19.10 -20.53 -16.66
N ALA A 377 -17.89 -20.99 -16.99
CA ALA A 377 -16.66 -20.20 -16.83
C ALA A 377 -16.68 -18.94 -17.71
N GLU A 378 -17.24 -19.01 -18.92
CA GLU A 378 -17.34 -17.85 -19.80
C GLU A 378 -18.38 -16.84 -19.30
N LEU A 379 -19.49 -17.30 -18.70
CA LEU A 379 -20.40 -16.41 -17.98
C LEU A 379 -19.67 -15.71 -16.83
N CYS A 380 -18.96 -16.45 -15.98
CA CYS A 380 -18.22 -15.89 -14.86
C CYS A 380 -17.20 -14.83 -15.32
N ARG A 381 -16.46 -15.14 -16.38
CA ARG A 381 -15.51 -14.23 -17.02
C ARG A 381 -16.19 -12.96 -17.54
N ALA A 382 -17.34 -13.10 -18.20
CA ALA A 382 -18.12 -11.96 -18.70
C ALA A 382 -18.57 -11.06 -17.55
N LEU A 383 -19.12 -11.64 -16.47
CA LEU A 383 -19.58 -10.90 -15.29
C LEU A 383 -18.44 -10.12 -14.62
N LEU A 384 -17.27 -10.73 -14.43
CA LEU A 384 -16.09 -10.09 -13.85
C LEU A 384 -15.53 -8.93 -14.69
N ASN A 385 -15.91 -8.82 -15.97
CA ASN A 385 -15.50 -7.76 -16.89
C ASN A 385 -16.61 -6.71 -17.13
N THR A 386 -17.74 -6.79 -16.42
CA THR A 386 -18.81 -5.79 -16.54
C THR A 386 -18.49 -4.50 -15.79
N ASN A 387 -19.08 -3.38 -16.24
CA ASN A 387 -19.01 -2.12 -15.49
C ASN A 387 -19.61 -2.26 -14.09
N GLU A 388 -20.68 -3.03 -13.93
CA GLU A 388 -21.32 -3.24 -12.63
C GLU A 388 -20.43 -4.00 -11.63
N PHE A 389 -19.48 -4.81 -12.11
CA PHE A 389 -18.48 -5.41 -11.23
C PHE A 389 -17.39 -4.41 -10.79
N VAL A 390 -17.03 -3.48 -11.68
CA VAL A 390 -15.89 -2.58 -11.52
C VAL A 390 -16.28 -1.26 -10.85
N TYR A 391 -17.55 -0.85 -10.93
CA TYR A 391 -18.08 0.38 -10.35
C TYR A 391 -19.08 0.06 -9.24
N ILE A 392 -18.93 0.74 -8.10
CA ILE A 392 -19.86 0.69 -6.97
C ILE A 392 -20.59 2.03 -6.83
N ASP A 393 -21.85 1.95 -6.39
CA ASP A 393 -22.70 3.10 -6.10
C ASP A 393 -22.48 3.69 -4.71
#